data_AF-A0A2X3VSS4-F1
#
_entry.id   AF-A0A2X3VSS4-F1
#
_cell.length_a   1.000
_cell.length_b   1.000
_cell.length_c   1.000
_cell.angle_alpha   90.00
_cell.angle_beta   90.00
_cell.angle_gamma   90.00
#
_symmetry.space_group_name_H-M   'P 1'
#
loop_
_entity.id
_entity.type
_entity.pdbx_description
1 polymer ?
#
loop_
_entity_poly.entity_id
_entity_poly.type
_entity_poly.pdbx_seq_one_letter_code
_entity_poly.pdbx_strand_id
1 'polypeptide(L)'
;MSNILTYLEEVQHDSIYDKPFNELDLLILTELTYLPFDQLVHEDMSPYCDCRLLDLADQVPRDLSMMVSKNRLKLLDLAAASTRFKNLKLMGYVNDVDQDIQKQFAALIFKIKPDTYVLVFRGTDDSIVGWKEDFHMTYMAQIPAQKMAARYLQKALENLPGNFILTGHSKGGNLASYAASQMETSLQDRIEAIYSYDSPGLNHSVTESDGYQAMVERMKRYLPQNSIVGMMLETPKEARIVKSSAIGGFAQHDTFSWKIKGNSFLLLDTLDAESLQIDKTFKNWVSTVSDEELKDFFDLFFGLILDAGIQSVDELSNVENFNKVLDILKNAQSLTDQERDMLLRLSKLLLNMRVQSWKDDISIPNLSEIGKDIRENLSRWSKQLPFGQSETDKVEETAAEVQE
;
A
#
# COMPACT_ATOMS: atom_id res chain seq x y z
N MET A 1 -20.18 10.32 4.62
CA MET A 1 -19.82 9.22 5.55
C MET A 1 -18.45 9.52 6.11
N SER A 2 -18.31 9.41 7.44
CA SER A 2 -17.11 9.75 8.19
C SER A 2 -15.89 8.90 7.81
N ASN A 3 -14.70 9.47 7.94
CA ASN A 3 -13.39 8.83 7.74
C ASN A 3 -12.39 9.33 8.80
N ILE A 4 -11.10 9.05 8.62
CA ILE A 4 -10.05 9.37 9.62
C ILE A 4 -9.98 10.88 9.96
N LEU A 5 -10.30 11.76 9.01
CA LEU A 5 -10.31 13.21 9.24
C LEU A 5 -11.47 13.59 10.18
N THR A 6 -12.66 13.03 9.94
CA THR A 6 -13.82 13.23 10.82
C THR A 6 -13.55 12.67 12.22
N TYR A 7 -12.92 11.50 12.31
CA TYR A 7 -12.52 10.92 13.60
C TYR A 7 -11.61 11.87 14.37
N LEU A 8 -10.55 12.39 13.73
CA LEU A 8 -9.61 13.30 14.38
C LEU A 8 -10.29 14.59 14.86
N GLU A 9 -11.22 15.14 14.06
CA GLU A 9 -12.04 16.28 14.44
C GLU A 9 -12.92 15.96 15.68
N GLU A 10 -13.46 14.75 15.79
CA GLU A 10 -14.31 14.31 16.93
C GLU A 10 -13.51 14.08 18.22
N VAL A 11 -12.26 13.60 18.14
CA VAL A 11 -11.41 13.30 19.31
C VAL A 11 -10.37 14.39 19.60
N GLN A 12 -10.40 15.52 18.90
CA GLN A 12 -9.34 16.54 18.95
C GLN A 12 -9.06 17.09 20.35
N HIS A 13 -10.04 17.07 21.25
CA HIS A 13 -9.93 17.57 22.62
C HIS A 13 -9.57 16.49 23.64
N ASP A 14 -9.65 15.21 23.29
CA ASP A 14 -9.30 14.10 24.16
C ASP A 14 -7.79 13.85 24.13
N SER A 15 -7.16 13.69 25.29
CA SER A 15 -5.79 13.17 25.35
C SER A 15 -5.77 11.65 25.18
N ILE A 16 -4.57 11.11 24.98
CA ILE A 16 -4.32 9.65 25.01
C ILE A 16 -4.58 9.00 26.38
N TYR A 17 -4.74 9.81 27.44
CA TYR A 17 -5.07 9.36 28.80
C TYR A 17 -6.58 9.39 29.06
N ASP A 18 -7.33 10.22 28.34
CA ASP A 18 -8.80 10.28 28.42
C ASP A 18 -9.44 9.14 27.62
N LYS A 19 -8.90 8.87 26.43
CA LYS A 19 -9.32 7.77 25.55
C LYS A 19 -8.12 6.95 25.08
N PRO A 20 -8.17 5.61 25.20
CA PRO A 20 -7.10 4.73 24.72
C PRO A 20 -6.73 5.02 23.26
N PHE A 21 -5.45 4.86 22.94
CA PHE A 21 -4.94 4.91 21.57
C PHE A 21 -5.43 3.67 20.81
N ASN A 22 -5.91 3.85 19.57
CA ASN A 22 -6.59 2.81 18.80
C ASN A 22 -6.05 2.70 17.36
N GLU A 23 -6.69 1.85 16.57
CA GLU A 23 -6.32 1.59 15.17
C GLU A 23 -6.48 2.80 14.24
N LEU A 24 -7.33 3.77 14.55
CA LEU A 24 -7.48 4.99 13.77
C LEU A 24 -6.35 5.96 14.10
N ASP A 25 -5.93 6.05 15.36
CA ASP A 25 -4.79 6.89 15.75
C ASP A 25 -3.47 6.39 15.14
N LEU A 26 -3.29 5.07 15.12
CA LEU A 26 -2.14 4.44 14.48
C LEU A 26 -2.15 4.64 12.97
N LEU A 27 -3.33 4.64 12.32
CA LEU A 27 -3.45 4.99 10.91
C LEU A 27 -3.09 6.46 10.67
N ILE A 28 -3.48 7.37 11.56
CA ILE A 28 -3.09 8.78 11.46
C ILE A 28 -1.57 8.93 11.50
N LEU A 29 -0.89 8.32 12.48
CA LEU A 29 0.58 8.35 12.55
C LEU A 29 1.23 7.70 11.32
N THR A 30 0.59 6.65 10.79
CA THR A 30 1.02 5.97 9.56
C THR A 30 0.98 6.91 8.35
N GLU A 31 -0.14 7.61 8.15
CA GLU A 31 -0.30 8.57 7.06
C GLU A 31 0.60 9.81 7.21
N LEU A 32 0.83 10.28 8.43
CA LEU A 32 1.77 11.38 8.68
C LEU A 32 3.20 11.03 8.26
N THR A 33 3.62 9.77 8.42
CA THR A 33 4.99 9.33 8.09
C THR A 33 5.28 9.34 6.58
N TYR A 34 4.27 9.54 5.73
CA TYR A 34 4.49 9.82 4.31
C TYR A 34 5.01 11.24 4.05
N LEU A 35 4.81 12.18 4.98
CA LEU A 35 5.27 13.55 4.80
C LEU A 35 6.80 13.66 5.00
N PRO A 36 7.46 14.56 4.26
CA PRO A 36 8.91 14.73 4.34
C PRO A 36 9.29 15.44 5.64
N PHE A 37 9.75 14.66 6.62
CA PHE A 37 10.35 15.15 7.87
C PHE A 37 11.88 15.31 7.77
N ASP A 38 12.43 15.21 6.57
CA ASP A 38 13.85 15.39 6.28
C ASP A 38 14.33 16.72 6.84
N GLN A 39 15.45 16.70 7.58
CA GLN A 39 16.03 17.86 8.27
C GLN A 39 15.18 18.45 9.42
N LEU A 40 13.93 17.99 9.61
CA LEU A 40 13.05 18.44 10.69
C LEU A 40 13.13 17.53 11.92
N VAL A 41 13.26 16.22 11.70
CA VAL A 41 13.40 15.21 12.76
C VAL A 41 14.75 14.53 12.61
N HIS A 42 15.52 14.48 13.71
CA HIS A 42 16.84 13.85 13.71
C HIS A 42 16.74 12.32 13.67
N GLU A 43 17.74 11.66 13.08
CA GLU A 43 17.88 10.19 13.03
C GLU A 43 18.19 9.55 14.41
N ASP A 44 18.45 10.38 15.42
CA ASP A 44 18.81 9.91 16.76
C ASP A 44 17.59 9.37 17.50
N MET A 45 17.78 8.23 18.15
CA MET A 45 16.79 7.57 18.98
C MET A 45 17.11 7.84 20.44
N SER A 46 16.49 8.88 21.02
CA SER A 46 16.71 9.28 22.40
C SER A 46 15.40 9.39 23.17
N PRO A 47 15.30 8.78 24.38
CA PRO A 47 14.10 8.92 25.21
C PRO A 47 13.86 10.36 25.68
N TYR A 48 14.88 11.21 25.57
CA TYR A 48 14.87 12.63 25.95
C TYR A 48 14.59 13.57 24.77
N CYS A 49 14.24 13.05 23.58
CA CYS A 49 13.86 13.90 22.45
C CYS A 49 12.71 14.85 22.85
N ASP A 50 12.83 16.14 22.49
CA ASP A 50 11.83 17.19 22.74
C ASP A 50 11.18 17.73 21.47
N CYS A 51 11.40 17.07 20.33
CA CYS A 51 10.84 17.44 19.04
C CYS A 51 9.33 17.10 18.98
N ARG A 52 8.43 18.06 19.23
CA ARG A 52 6.98 17.80 19.27
C ARG A 52 6.33 18.03 17.90
N LEU A 53 5.27 17.29 17.61
CA LEU A 53 4.50 17.43 16.36
C LEU A 53 4.04 18.87 16.10
N LEU A 54 3.53 19.56 17.12
CA LEU A 54 3.15 20.97 17.07
C LEU A 54 4.26 21.87 16.51
N ASP A 55 5.48 21.66 16.96
CA ASP A 55 6.60 22.55 16.66
C ASP A 55 7.11 22.35 15.21
N LEU A 56 6.78 21.21 14.60
CA LEU A 56 7.22 20.84 13.25
C LEU A 56 6.20 21.11 12.17
N ALA A 57 4.90 21.12 12.50
CA ALA A 57 3.83 21.05 11.51
C ALA A 57 3.88 22.17 10.46
N ASP A 58 4.21 23.39 10.88
CA ASP A 58 4.31 24.54 9.96
C ASP A 58 5.59 24.50 9.10
N GLN A 59 6.57 23.68 9.46
CA GLN A 59 7.84 23.54 8.76
C GLN A 59 7.82 22.42 7.71
N VAL A 60 6.85 21.51 7.76
CA VAL A 60 6.71 20.43 6.78
C VAL A 60 6.42 21.01 5.39
N PRO A 61 7.19 20.64 4.35
CA PRO A 61 6.94 21.05 2.97
C PRO A 61 5.50 20.85 2.54
N ARG A 62 4.94 21.85 1.84
CA ARG A 62 3.53 21.89 1.42
C ARG A 62 3.34 21.72 -0.09
N ASP A 63 4.43 21.60 -0.85
CA ASP A 63 4.38 21.34 -2.29
C ASP A 63 3.76 19.97 -2.56
N LEU A 64 2.73 19.94 -3.40
CA LEU A 64 1.94 18.73 -3.61
C LEU A 64 2.73 17.69 -4.41
N SER A 65 2.66 16.45 -3.93
CA SER A 65 3.20 15.25 -4.58
C SER A 65 2.36 14.03 -4.20
N MET A 66 2.68 12.85 -4.72
CA MET A 66 2.09 11.58 -4.27
C MET A 66 2.20 11.41 -2.74
N MET A 67 3.34 11.78 -2.15
CA MET A 67 3.56 11.73 -0.71
C MET A 67 2.88 12.88 0.02
N VAL A 68 2.97 14.11 -0.50
CA VAL A 68 2.41 15.32 0.09
C VAL A 68 1.03 15.60 -0.52
N SER A 69 0.02 14.87 -0.05
CA SER A 69 -1.36 15.06 -0.51
C SER A 69 -2.11 16.12 0.32
N LYS A 70 -3.14 16.74 -0.27
CA LYS A 70 -4.03 17.66 0.45
C LYS A 70 -4.65 17.04 1.71
N ASN A 71 -4.98 15.75 1.65
CA ASN A 71 -5.55 15.03 2.78
C ASN A 71 -4.52 14.84 3.91
N ARG A 72 -3.26 14.49 3.59
CA ARG A 72 -2.18 14.37 4.58
C ARG A 72 -1.80 15.72 5.20
N LEU A 73 -1.76 16.79 4.40
CA LEU A 73 -1.55 18.14 4.92
C LEU A 73 -2.67 18.56 5.87
N LYS A 74 -3.94 18.33 5.49
CA LYS A 74 -5.09 18.57 6.40
C LYS A 74 -4.97 17.73 7.67
N LEU A 75 -4.55 16.47 7.56
CA LEU A 75 -4.36 15.58 8.69
C LEU A 75 -3.27 16.08 9.64
N LEU A 76 -2.14 16.55 9.09
CA LEU A 76 -1.04 17.15 9.86
C LEU A 76 -1.53 18.36 10.65
N ASP A 77 -2.24 19.29 10.00
CA ASP A 77 -2.73 20.51 10.64
C ASP A 77 -3.70 20.19 11.78
N LEU A 78 -4.64 19.27 11.56
CA LEU A 78 -5.57 18.81 12.60
C LEU A 78 -4.84 18.11 13.76
N ALA A 79 -3.87 17.25 13.46
CA ALA A 79 -3.13 16.51 14.47
C ALA A 79 -2.29 17.46 15.35
N ALA A 80 -1.58 18.41 14.72
CA ALA A 80 -0.77 19.41 15.39
C ALA A 80 -1.61 20.38 16.26
N ALA A 81 -2.88 20.61 15.91
CA ALA A 81 -3.80 21.41 16.73
C ALA A 81 -4.44 20.61 17.88
N SER A 82 -4.55 19.29 17.76
CA SER A 82 -5.27 18.44 18.71
C SER A 82 -4.54 18.22 20.04
N THR A 83 -5.27 18.17 21.16
CA THR A 83 -4.73 17.70 22.45
C THR A 83 -4.18 16.28 22.37
N ARG A 84 -4.76 15.47 21.47
CA ARG A 84 -4.42 14.07 21.27
C ARG A 84 -3.02 13.84 20.70
N PHE A 85 -2.60 14.64 19.71
CA PHE A 85 -1.36 14.40 18.96
C PHE A 85 -0.30 15.51 19.08
N LYS A 86 -0.67 16.75 19.41
CA LYS A 86 0.25 17.91 19.33
C LYS A 86 1.53 17.77 20.14
N ASN A 87 1.47 17.06 21.26
CA ASN A 87 2.60 16.87 22.19
C ASN A 87 3.35 15.54 21.98
N LEU A 88 3.01 14.76 20.95
CA LEU A 88 3.78 13.57 20.59
C LEU A 88 5.19 13.98 20.19
N LYS A 89 6.18 13.25 20.69
CA LYS A 89 7.60 13.50 20.38
C LYS A 89 8.03 12.62 19.22
N LEU A 90 8.61 13.22 18.19
CA LEU A 90 9.09 12.55 16.99
C LEU A 90 10.61 12.35 17.09
N MET A 91 11.11 11.21 16.64
CA MET A 91 12.55 10.91 16.63
C MET A 91 12.89 9.81 15.62
N GLY A 92 14.17 9.62 15.36
CA GLY A 92 14.66 8.52 14.53
C GLY A 92 14.25 8.61 13.06
N TYR A 93 13.87 9.77 12.53
CA TYR A 93 13.42 9.84 11.14
C TYR A 93 14.56 9.43 10.19
N VAL A 94 14.27 8.47 9.32
CA VAL A 94 15.15 8.03 8.25
C VAL A 94 14.35 7.98 6.96
N ASN A 95 14.95 8.46 5.87
CA ASN A 95 14.46 8.36 4.52
C ASN A 95 15.66 8.02 3.62
N ASP A 96 15.83 6.73 3.35
CA ASP A 96 17.02 6.14 2.76
C ASP A 96 16.63 5.44 1.44
N VAL A 97 16.89 6.12 0.34
CA VAL A 97 16.62 5.66 -1.03
C VAL A 97 17.95 5.45 -1.74
N ASP A 98 18.17 4.22 -2.21
CA ASP A 98 19.40 3.81 -2.88
C ASP A 98 19.06 3.10 -4.19
N GLN A 99 19.46 3.69 -5.31
CA GLN A 99 19.16 3.16 -6.65
C GLN A 99 20.01 1.94 -7.00
N ASP A 100 21.25 1.87 -6.52
CA ASP A 100 22.20 0.82 -6.91
C ASP A 100 21.79 -0.53 -6.34
N ILE A 101 21.31 -0.54 -5.09
CA ILE A 101 20.78 -1.74 -4.44
C ILE A 101 19.25 -1.83 -4.48
N GLN A 102 18.59 -0.94 -5.22
CA GLN A 102 17.13 -0.87 -5.40
C GLN A 102 16.38 -0.96 -4.07
N LYS A 103 16.69 -0.03 -3.17
CA LYS A 103 16.17 0.00 -1.80
C LYS A 103 15.44 1.32 -1.58
N GLN A 104 14.22 1.22 -1.05
CA GLN A 104 13.49 2.37 -0.51
C GLN A 104 13.05 2.05 0.91
N PHE A 105 13.61 2.77 1.88
CA PHE A 105 13.32 2.57 3.30
C PHE A 105 13.08 3.90 4.00
N ALA A 106 11.96 4.01 4.72
CA ALA A 106 11.74 5.14 5.61
C ALA A 106 11.01 4.72 6.89
N ALA A 107 11.37 5.35 8.01
CA ALA A 107 10.80 5.06 9.31
C ALA A 107 10.76 6.31 10.19
N LEU A 108 9.80 6.34 11.12
CA LEU A 108 9.62 7.41 12.10
C LEU A 108 9.12 6.83 13.42
N ILE A 109 9.66 7.32 14.53
CA ILE A 109 9.23 6.93 15.87
C ILE A 109 8.47 8.07 16.52
N PHE A 110 7.28 7.75 17.04
CA PHE A 110 6.50 8.63 17.91
C PHE A 110 6.54 8.10 19.33
N LYS A 111 7.01 8.90 20.28
CA LYS A 111 6.83 8.61 21.71
C LYS A 111 5.45 9.09 22.14
N ILE A 112 4.56 8.14 22.41
CA ILE A 112 3.17 8.42 22.78
C ILE A 112 2.99 8.51 24.30
N LYS A 113 3.69 7.69 25.08
CA LYS A 113 3.69 7.71 26.55
C LYS A 113 5.13 7.69 27.06
N PRO A 114 5.38 7.89 28.37
CA PRO A 114 6.73 7.81 28.93
C PRO A 114 7.50 6.54 28.51
N ASP A 115 6.81 5.39 28.46
CA ASP A 115 7.38 4.07 28.15
C ASP A 115 6.67 3.36 26.98
N THR A 116 6.06 4.12 26.05
CA THR A 116 5.40 3.54 24.86
C THR A 116 5.72 4.33 23.61
N TYR A 117 6.15 3.61 22.58
CA TYR A 117 6.58 4.13 21.29
C TYR A 117 5.73 3.52 20.17
N VAL A 118 5.41 4.32 19.17
CA VAL A 118 4.88 3.85 17.90
C VAL A 118 5.99 3.97 16.87
N LEU A 119 6.45 2.83 16.35
CA LEU A 119 7.38 2.79 15.22
C LEU A 119 6.58 2.61 13.94
N VAL A 120 6.66 3.61 13.07
CA VAL A 120 6.02 3.57 11.75
C VAL A 120 7.06 3.28 10.69
N PHE A 121 6.82 2.27 9.86
CA PHE A 121 7.53 2.10 8.60
C PHE A 121 6.67 2.69 7.47
N ARG A 122 7.26 3.58 6.66
CA ARG A 122 6.56 4.14 5.49
C ARG A 122 6.40 3.05 4.43
N GLY A 123 5.27 3.09 3.72
CA GLY A 123 5.15 2.36 2.46
C GLY A 123 5.94 3.01 1.33
N THR A 124 5.65 2.57 0.13
CA THR A 124 6.33 3.00 -1.09
C THR A 124 6.04 4.46 -1.40
N ASP A 125 7.09 5.19 -1.78
CA ASP A 125 6.97 6.56 -2.30
C ASP A 125 6.67 6.55 -3.81
N ASP A 126 6.83 7.70 -4.46
CA ASP A 126 6.61 7.87 -5.89
C ASP A 126 7.71 7.29 -6.76
N SER A 127 8.83 6.81 -6.19
CA SER A 127 9.97 6.32 -6.96
C SER A 127 9.69 4.99 -7.65
N ILE A 128 10.09 4.86 -8.92
CA ILE A 128 10.05 3.58 -9.64
C ILE A 128 10.89 2.50 -8.93
N VAL A 129 11.96 2.91 -8.24
CA VAL A 129 12.80 2.01 -7.42
C VAL A 129 12.02 1.37 -6.28
N GLY A 130 11.22 2.15 -5.56
CA GLY A 130 10.40 1.64 -4.47
C GLY A 130 9.38 0.61 -4.96
N TRP A 131 8.75 0.88 -6.10
CA TRP A 131 7.79 -0.05 -6.72
C TRP A 131 8.47 -1.30 -7.25
N LYS A 132 9.64 -1.18 -7.85
CA LYS A 132 10.43 -2.33 -8.30
C LYS A 132 10.78 -3.27 -7.13
N GLU A 133 11.23 -2.70 -6.00
CA GLU A 133 11.52 -3.46 -4.77
C GLU A 133 10.26 -4.17 -4.22
N ASP A 134 9.07 -3.58 -4.38
CA ASP A 134 7.82 -4.23 -3.93
C ASP A 134 7.57 -5.54 -4.68
N PHE A 135 7.84 -5.56 -5.99
CA PHE A 135 7.71 -6.79 -6.79
C PHE A 135 8.78 -7.82 -6.46
N HIS A 136 9.96 -7.39 -5.99
CA HIS A 136 10.97 -8.33 -5.51
C HIS A 136 10.45 -9.22 -4.37
N MET A 137 9.51 -8.74 -3.55
CA MET A 137 8.93 -9.57 -2.48
C MET A 137 8.20 -10.82 -3.00
N THR A 138 7.83 -10.86 -4.28
CA THR A 138 7.15 -12.00 -4.91
C THR A 138 8.04 -13.19 -5.21
N TYR A 139 9.35 -12.98 -5.36
CA TYR A 139 10.30 -14.02 -5.76
C TYR A 139 11.60 -14.02 -4.92
N MET A 140 11.89 -12.96 -4.16
CA MET A 140 13.00 -12.93 -3.21
C MET A 140 12.55 -13.41 -1.83
N ALA A 141 13.38 -14.20 -1.16
CA ALA A 141 13.14 -14.60 0.22
C ALA A 141 13.10 -13.39 1.18
N GLN A 142 13.92 -12.37 0.89
CA GLN A 142 13.95 -11.11 1.66
C GLN A 142 14.45 -9.95 0.78
N ILE A 143 13.79 -8.80 0.87
CA ILE A 143 14.19 -7.57 0.16
C ILE A 143 15.14 -6.69 1.00
N PRO A 144 15.92 -5.77 0.39
CA PRO A 144 16.80 -4.86 1.12
C PRO A 144 16.09 -4.05 2.22
N ALA A 145 14.91 -3.49 1.95
CA ALA A 145 14.14 -2.72 2.93
C ALA A 145 13.71 -3.56 4.14
N GLN A 146 13.42 -4.86 3.98
CA GLN A 146 13.10 -5.78 5.08
C GLN A 146 14.30 -5.96 6.03
N LYS A 147 15.51 -6.15 5.48
CA LYS A 147 16.74 -6.22 6.27
C LYS A 147 17.00 -4.91 7.02
N MET A 148 16.77 -3.77 6.38
CA MET A 148 16.90 -2.47 7.02
C MET A 148 15.87 -2.26 8.11
N ALA A 149 14.62 -2.67 7.90
CA ALA A 149 13.56 -2.60 8.91
C ALA A 149 13.92 -3.42 10.16
N ALA A 150 14.44 -4.64 9.99
CA ALA A 150 14.90 -5.46 11.11
C ALA A 150 16.03 -4.79 11.90
N ARG A 151 17.06 -4.26 11.21
CA ARG A 151 18.18 -3.54 11.86
C ARG A 151 17.72 -2.28 12.56
N TYR A 152 16.82 -1.52 11.94
CA TYR A 152 16.29 -0.28 12.49
C TYR A 152 15.45 -0.56 13.75
N LEU A 153 14.57 -1.57 13.72
CA LEU A 153 13.80 -1.99 14.88
C LEU A 153 14.69 -2.46 16.02
N GLN A 154 15.71 -3.27 15.71
CA GLN A 154 16.70 -3.70 16.71
C GLN A 154 17.37 -2.49 17.36
N LYS A 155 17.88 -1.54 16.57
CA LYS A 155 18.49 -0.29 17.07
C LYS A 155 17.50 0.49 17.95
N ALA A 156 16.23 0.59 17.56
CA ALA A 156 15.20 1.28 18.33
C ALA A 156 14.92 0.60 19.68
N LEU A 157 14.77 -0.73 19.68
CA LEU A 157 14.55 -1.50 20.89
C LEU A 157 15.77 -1.42 21.82
N GLU A 158 16.99 -1.43 21.31
CA GLU A 158 18.21 -1.34 22.13
C GLU A 158 18.42 0.06 22.75
N ASN A 159 18.06 1.14 22.05
CA ASN A 159 18.34 2.51 22.50
C ASN A 159 17.20 3.17 23.30
N LEU A 160 15.96 2.73 23.11
CA LEU A 160 14.80 3.31 23.78
C LEU A 160 14.26 2.32 24.81
N PRO A 161 13.93 2.75 26.04
CA PRO A 161 13.28 1.89 27.04
C PRO A 161 11.80 1.68 26.70
N GLY A 162 11.12 0.74 27.37
CA GLY A 162 9.66 0.57 27.25
C GLY A 162 9.19 -0.25 26.05
N ASN A 163 7.93 -0.10 25.68
CA ASN A 163 7.23 -0.95 24.74
C ASN A 163 6.98 -0.29 23.38
N PHE A 164 6.82 -1.11 22.35
CA PHE A 164 6.65 -0.69 20.96
C PHE A 164 5.35 -1.23 20.37
N ILE A 165 4.66 -0.35 19.66
CA ILE A 165 3.62 -0.70 18.68
C ILE A 165 4.22 -0.44 17.31
N LEU A 166 4.22 -1.46 16.45
CA LEU A 166 4.69 -1.31 15.07
C LEU A 166 3.50 -1.03 14.17
N THR A 167 3.68 -0.18 13.18
CA THR A 167 2.63 0.07 12.20
C THR A 167 3.16 0.43 10.82
N GLY A 168 2.34 0.21 9.80
CA GLY A 168 2.65 0.64 8.46
C GLY A 168 1.50 0.41 7.49
N HIS A 169 1.53 1.16 6.39
CA HIS A 169 0.60 1.06 5.28
C HIS A 169 1.35 0.53 4.05
N SER A 170 0.68 -0.23 3.18
CA SER A 170 1.30 -0.80 1.97
C SER A 170 2.56 -1.60 2.32
N LYS A 171 3.70 -1.42 1.62
CA LYS A 171 5.00 -2.02 2.00
C LYS A 171 5.34 -1.84 3.49
N GLY A 172 4.99 -0.72 4.12
CA GLY A 172 5.33 -0.44 5.52
C GLY A 172 4.82 -1.47 6.51
N GLY A 173 3.61 -2.04 6.32
CA GLY A 173 3.10 -3.07 7.22
C GLY A 173 3.75 -4.44 7.00
N ASN A 174 4.23 -4.73 5.78
CA ASN A 174 5.10 -5.87 5.50
C ASN A 174 6.43 -5.71 6.24
N LEU A 175 7.07 -4.53 6.15
CA LEU A 175 8.32 -4.23 6.86
C LEU A 175 8.16 -4.38 8.38
N ALA A 176 7.05 -3.90 8.94
CA ALA A 176 6.74 -4.04 10.36
C ALA A 176 6.65 -5.50 10.80
N SER A 177 5.91 -6.31 10.03
CA SER A 177 5.70 -7.74 10.31
C SER A 177 6.99 -8.54 10.16
N TYR A 178 7.75 -8.26 9.09
CA TYR A 178 9.06 -8.85 8.86
C TYR A 178 10.01 -8.52 10.00
N ALA A 179 10.23 -7.23 10.28
CA ALA A 179 11.20 -6.78 11.29
C ALA A 179 10.94 -7.43 12.65
N ALA A 180 9.67 -7.48 13.10
CA ALA A 180 9.30 -8.12 14.35
C ALA A 180 9.61 -9.63 14.38
N SER A 181 9.37 -10.34 13.28
CA SER A 181 9.66 -11.78 13.17
C SER A 181 11.15 -12.10 13.26
N GLN A 182 12.02 -11.13 12.99
CA GLN A 182 13.48 -11.30 13.03
C GLN A 182 14.10 -10.97 14.40
N MET A 183 13.33 -10.43 15.34
CA MET A 183 13.83 -10.10 16.66
C MET A 183 13.97 -11.34 17.53
N GLU A 184 15.00 -11.36 18.40
CA GLU A 184 15.08 -12.38 19.45
C GLU A 184 13.92 -12.25 20.44
N THR A 185 13.57 -13.34 21.13
CA THR A 185 12.40 -13.42 22.01
C THR A 185 12.35 -12.29 23.05
N SER A 186 13.49 -11.94 23.66
CA SER A 186 13.57 -10.87 24.67
C SER A 186 13.20 -9.48 24.12
N LEU A 187 13.49 -9.25 22.83
CA LEU A 187 13.13 -8.03 22.11
C LEU A 187 11.69 -8.10 21.58
N GLN A 188 11.23 -9.27 21.12
CA GLN A 188 9.85 -9.50 20.72
C GLN A 188 8.87 -9.24 21.87
N ASP A 189 9.21 -9.58 23.12
CA ASP A 189 8.37 -9.35 24.30
C ASP A 189 8.03 -7.86 24.53
N ARG A 190 8.83 -6.95 23.98
CA ARG A 190 8.59 -5.51 24.04
C ARG A 190 7.71 -4.98 22.90
N ILE A 191 7.37 -5.83 21.93
CA ILE A 191 6.48 -5.49 20.81
C ILE A 191 5.05 -5.88 21.21
N GLU A 192 4.24 -4.90 21.58
CA GLU A 192 2.86 -5.10 22.06
C GLU A 192 1.91 -5.53 20.94
N ALA A 193 2.03 -4.91 19.77
CA ALA A 193 1.15 -5.14 18.63
C ALA A 193 1.79 -4.65 17.33
N ILE A 194 1.34 -5.22 16.22
CA ILE A 194 1.70 -4.82 14.86
C ILE A 194 0.41 -4.49 14.12
N TYR A 195 0.28 -3.27 13.60
CA TYR A 195 -0.88 -2.85 12.81
C TYR A 195 -0.48 -2.70 11.35
N SER A 196 -1.20 -3.37 10.46
CA SER A 196 -0.95 -3.27 9.02
C SER A 196 -2.20 -2.81 8.29
N TYR A 197 -2.02 -1.81 7.42
CA TYR A 197 -3.10 -1.23 6.61
C TYR A 197 -2.83 -1.57 5.14
N ASP A 198 -3.68 -2.41 4.58
CA ASP A 198 -3.61 -2.91 3.20
C ASP A 198 -2.21 -3.31 2.74
N SER A 199 -1.49 -3.97 3.65
CA SER A 199 -0.10 -4.36 3.44
C SER A 199 -0.02 -5.78 2.92
N PRO A 200 0.90 -6.05 1.95
CA PRO A 200 1.10 -7.40 1.46
C PRO A 200 1.59 -8.30 2.60
N GLY A 201 1.35 -9.60 2.43
CA GLY A 201 1.84 -10.65 3.32
C GLY A 201 3.35 -10.78 3.30
N LEU A 202 3.87 -11.86 3.89
CA LEU A 202 5.30 -12.19 3.84
C LEU A 202 5.55 -13.38 2.91
N ASN A 203 6.80 -13.61 2.55
CA ASN A 203 7.18 -14.81 1.83
C ASN A 203 6.91 -16.06 2.70
N HIS A 204 6.51 -17.16 2.08
CA HIS A 204 6.20 -18.42 2.76
C HIS A 204 7.32 -18.86 3.73
N SER A 205 8.59 -18.76 3.29
CA SER A 205 9.77 -19.10 4.10
C SER A 205 9.87 -18.29 5.41
N VAL A 206 9.34 -17.07 5.45
CA VAL A 206 9.29 -16.25 6.66
C VAL A 206 8.09 -16.63 7.52
N THR A 207 6.93 -16.88 6.89
CA THR A 207 5.72 -17.24 7.64
C THR A 207 5.82 -18.57 8.38
N GLU A 208 6.67 -19.50 7.93
CA GLU A 208 6.92 -20.77 8.61
C GLU A 208 7.96 -20.68 9.74
N SER A 209 8.62 -19.53 9.91
CA SER A 209 9.64 -19.35 10.95
C SER A 209 9.06 -19.23 12.36
N ASP A 210 9.79 -19.74 13.37
CA ASP A 210 9.41 -19.63 14.78
C ASP A 210 9.19 -18.17 15.21
N GLY A 211 10.04 -17.26 14.73
CA GLY A 211 9.95 -15.84 15.04
C GLY A 211 8.67 -15.18 14.51
N TYR A 212 8.18 -15.60 13.34
CA TYR A 212 6.88 -15.15 12.82
C TYR A 212 5.73 -15.75 13.62
N GLN A 213 5.78 -17.06 13.89
CA GLN A 213 4.73 -17.76 14.65
C GLN A 213 4.58 -17.20 16.08
N ALA A 214 5.67 -16.73 16.69
CA ALA A 214 5.65 -16.05 17.99
C ALA A 214 4.93 -14.69 17.97
N MET A 215 4.87 -14.03 16.81
CA MET A 215 4.35 -12.66 16.66
C MET A 215 2.98 -12.58 15.98
N VAL A 216 2.55 -13.59 15.23
CA VAL A 216 1.34 -13.54 14.39
C VAL A 216 0.07 -13.17 15.16
N GLU A 217 -0.09 -13.66 16.39
CA GLU A 217 -1.23 -13.34 17.26
C GLU A 217 -1.28 -11.86 17.69
N ARG A 218 -0.15 -11.16 17.62
CA ARG A 218 -0.05 -9.72 17.91
C ARG A 218 -0.28 -8.86 16.66
N MET A 219 -0.46 -9.47 15.49
CA MET A 219 -0.70 -8.78 14.21
C MET A 219 -2.17 -8.46 14.01
N LYS A 220 -2.46 -7.19 13.73
CA LYS A 220 -3.79 -6.66 13.46
C LYS A 220 -3.80 -6.10 12.04
N ARG A 221 -4.28 -6.94 11.12
CA ARG A 221 -4.35 -6.62 9.69
C ARG A 221 -5.70 -6.02 9.32
N TYR A 222 -5.67 -4.86 8.67
CA TYR A 222 -6.83 -4.16 8.15
C TYR A 222 -6.76 -4.06 6.63
N LEU A 223 -7.81 -4.49 5.95
CA LEU A 223 -7.89 -4.50 4.49
C LEU A 223 -9.12 -3.73 4.04
N PRO A 224 -9.08 -2.97 2.96
CA PRO A 224 -10.29 -2.50 2.33
C PRO A 224 -11.07 -3.69 1.74
N GLN A 225 -12.38 -3.55 1.60
CA GLN A 225 -13.24 -4.61 1.04
C GLN A 225 -12.81 -5.11 -0.33
N ASN A 226 -12.19 -4.25 -1.15
CA ASN A 226 -11.62 -4.59 -2.45
C ASN A 226 -10.08 -4.43 -2.43
N SER A 227 -9.40 -5.09 -1.49
CA SER A 227 -7.94 -5.13 -1.39
C SER A 227 -7.29 -5.90 -2.54
N ILE A 228 -6.26 -5.31 -3.15
CA ILE A 228 -5.36 -5.97 -4.11
C ILE A 228 -3.97 -6.12 -3.47
N VAL A 229 -3.40 -5.01 -3.00
CA VAL A 229 -2.06 -4.96 -2.39
C VAL A 229 -2.01 -5.85 -1.16
N GLY A 230 -2.98 -5.68 -0.25
CA GLY A 230 -3.01 -6.44 0.99
C GLY A 230 -3.14 -7.94 0.80
N MET A 231 -3.67 -8.40 -0.33
CA MET A 231 -3.85 -9.82 -0.62
C MET A 231 -2.59 -10.51 -1.18
N MET A 232 -1.61 -9.75 -1.65
CA MET A 232 -0.38 -10.32 -2.20
C MET A 232 0.40 -11.11 -1.12
N LEU A 233 1.11 -12.17 -1.54
CA LEU A 233 1.96 -13.04 -0.71
C LEU A 233 1.18 -13.84 0.37
N GLU A 234 1.91 -14.50 1.28
CA GLU A 234 1.31 -15.28 2.36
C GLU A 234 0.86 -14.36 3.49
N THR A 235 -0.44 -14.42 3.79
CA THR A 235 -1.07 -13.50 4.74
C THR A 235 -1.68 -14.29 5.92
N PRO A 236 -1.76 -13.70 7.13
CA PRO A 236 -2.50 -14.31 8.22
C PRO A 236 -3.95 -14.59 7.80
N LYS A 237 -4.51 -15.69 8.32
CA LYS A 237 -5.89 -16.10 8.03
C LYS A 237 -6.92 -15.05 8.46
N GLU A 238 -6.66 -14.36 9.56
CA GLU A 238 -7.55 -13.34 10.10
C GLU A 238 -7.21 -11.95 9.56
N ALA A 239 -8.23 -11.26 9.06
CA ALA A 239 -8.14 -9.86 8.63
C ALA A 239 -9.42 -9.11 9.01
N ARG A 240 -9.27 -7.82 9.32
CA ARG A 240 -10.39 -6.91 9.58
C ARG A 240 -10.73 -6.20 8.28
N ILE A 241 -11.87 -6.54 7.68
CA ILE A 241 -12.27 -5.98 6.39
C ILE A 241 -12.97 -4.65 6.63
N VAL A 242 -12.47 -3.58 6.03
CA VAL A 242 -12.92 -2.20 6.21
C VAL A 242 -13.73 -1.74 5.01
N LYS A 243 -14.90 -1.16 5.28
CA LYS A 243 -15.73 -0.52 4.25
C LYS A 243 -14.98 0.68 3.65
N SER A 244 -14.86 0.73 2.33
CA SER A 244 -14.32 1.87 1.58
C SER A 244 -15.40 2.56 0.75
N SER A 245 -15.31 3.88 0.52
CA SER A 245 -16.12 4.56 -0.51
C SER A 245 -15.48 4.62 -1.88
N ALA A 246 -14.20 4.27 -2.01
CA ALA A 246 -13.55 4.25 -3.31
C ALA A 246 -14.05 3.07 -4.15
N ILE A 247 -14.13 3.27 -5.46
CA ILE A 247 -14.57 2.25 -6.43
C ILE A 247 -13.33 1.82 -7.23
N GLY A 248 -13.14 0.51 -7.40
CA GLY A 248 -11.97 -0.08 -8.06
C GLY A 248 -10.83 -0.37 -7.07
N GLY A 249 -10.28 -1.58 -7.12
CA GLY A 249 -9.42 -2.13 -6.06
C GLY A 249 -8.22 -1.27 -5.66
N PHE A 250 -7.42 -0.79 -6.62
CA PHE A 250 -6.27 0.08 -6.32
C PHE A 250 -6.67 1.42 -5.69
N ALA A 251 -7.84 1.97 -6.03
CA ALA A 251 -8.31 3.20 -5.43
C ALA A 251 -8.72 3.01 -3.95
N GLN A 252 -9.07 1.79 -3.54
CA GLN A 252 -9.36 1.49 -2.14
C GLN A 252 -8.09 1.36 -1.28
N HIS A 253 -6.90 1.34 -1.89
CA HIS A 253 -5.63 1.44 -1.18
C HIS A 253 -5.45 2.81 -0.52
N ASP A 254 -6.18 3.85 -0.95
CA ASP A 254 -6.21 5.14 -0.27
C ASP A 254 -6.97 5.04 1.06
N THR A 255 -6.25 5.10 2.17
CA THR A 255 -6.83 4.96 3.52
C THR A 255 -7.80 6.10 3.88
N PHE A 256 -7.74 7.25 3.20
CA PHE A 256 -8.69 8.35 3.41
C PHE A 256 -10.11 8.02 2.88
N SER A 257 -10.26 7.00 2.04
CA SER A 257 -11.56 6.52 1.57
C SER A 257 -12.24 5.55 2.56
N TRP A 258 -11.52 5.07 3.57
CA TRP A 258 -11.98 4.06 4.51
C TRP A 258 -12.98 4.66 5.49
N LYS A 259 -14.03 3.88 5.79
CA LYS A 259 -15.17 4.32 6.60
C LYS A 259 -15.00 3.89 8.04
N ILE A 260 -15.52 4.75 8.90
CA ILE A 260 -15.54 4.56 10.35
C ILE A 260 -16.98 4.53 10.85
N LYS A 261 -17.17 3.93 12.03
CA LYS A 261 -18.40 3.95 12.80
C LYS A 261 -18.06 4.31 14.24
N GLY A 262 -18.24 5.57 14.61
CA GLY A 262 -17.74 6.12 15.87
C GLY A 262 -16.21 6.11 15.88
N ASN A 263 -15.60 5.54 16.93
CA ASN A 263 -14.15 5.56 17.15
C ASN A 263 -13.40 4.35 16.56
N SER A 264 -14.01 3.61 15.63
CA SER A 264 -13.43 2.41 15.02
C SER A 264 -13.79 2.31 13.54
N PHE A 265 -13.07 1.48 12.79
CA PHE A 265 -13.43 1.19 11.40
C PHE A 265 -14.83 0.58 11.29
N LEU A 266 -15.53 0.92 10.20
CA LEU A 266 -16.74 0.22 9.79
C LEU A 266 -16.32 -1.10 9.15
N LEU A 267 -16.37 -2.18 9.95
CA LEU A 267 -15.98 -3.50 9.51
C LEU A 267 -17.08 -4.23 8.74
N LEU A 268 -16.66 -5.10 7.82
CA LEU A 268 -17.48 -6.03 7.06
C LEU A 268 -17.04 -7.47 7.35
N ASP A 269 -17.92 -8.42 7.08
CA ASP A 269 -17.65 -9.84 7.36
C ASP A 269 -16.72 -10.48 6.32
N THR A 270 -16.75 -10.01 5.07
CA THR A 270 -16.01 -10.63 3.96
C THR A 270 -15.41 -9.59 3.01
N LEU A 271 -14.33 -9.98 2.34
CA LEU A 271 -13.84 -9.31 1.13
C LEU A 271 -14.87 -9.42 0.00
N ASP A 272 -14.79 -8.51 -0.97
CA ASP A 272 -15.54 -8.62 -2.21
C ASP A 272 -15.02 -9.80 -3.05
N ALA A 273 -15.93 -10.43 -3.82
CA ALA A 273 -15.60 -11.56 -4.69
C ALA A 273 -14.46 -11.24 -5.67
N GLU A 274 -14.41 -10.00 -6.16
CA GLU A 274 -13.36 -9.53 -7.06
C GLU A 274 -11.96 -9.57 -6.40
N SER A 275 -11.83 -9.20 -5.13
CA SER A 275 -10.55 -9.28 -4.40
C SER A 275 -10.07 -10.70 -4.22
N LEU A 276 -10.97 -11.62 -3.85
CA LEU A 276 -10.66 -13.04 -3.72
C LEU A 276 -10.21 -13.63 -5.06
N GLN A 277 -10.81 -13.17 -6.16
CA GLN A 277 -10.45 -13.59 -7.51
C GLN A 277 -9.09 -13.04 -7.95
N ILE A 278 -8.79 -11.76 -7.64
CA ILE A 278 -7.48 -11.15 -7.95
C ILE A 278 -6.39 -11.87 -7.17
N ASP A 279 -6.59 -12.10 -5.88
CA ASP A 279 -5.68 -12.85 -5.01
C ASP A 279 -5.37 -14.24 -5.60
N LYS A 280 -6.40 -15.02 -5.90
CA LYS A 280 -6.26 -16.36 -6.47
C LYS A 280 -5.51 -16.33 -7.82
N THR A 281 -5.85 -15.37 -8.69
CA THR A 281 -5.20 -15.22 -9.99
C THR A 281 -3.70 -14.92 -9.81
N PHE A 282 -3.38 -13.95 -8.96
CA PHE A 282 -2.00 -13.51 -8.75
C PHE A 282 -1.16 -14.58 -8.08
N LYS A 283 -1.66 -15.23 -7.02
CA LYS A 283 -0.99 -16.36 -6.37
C LYS A 283 -0.75 -17.52 -7.32
N ASN A 284 -1.73 -17.85 -8.16
CA ASN A 284 -1.57 -18.89 -9.16
C ASN A 284 -0.55 -18.53 -10.24
N TRP A 285 -0.47 -17.25 -10.63
CA TRP A 285 0.53 -16.79 -11.58
C TRP A 285 1.93 -16.87 -10.98
N VAL A 286 2.13 -16.31 -9.78
CA VAL A 286 3.41 -16.35 -9.06
C VAL A 286 3.85 -17.80 -8.78
N SER A 287 2.94 -18.72 -8.48
CA SER A 287 3.28 -20.14 -8.25
C SER A 287 3.54 -20.94 -9.53
N THR A 288 3.08 -20.47 -10.69
CA THR A 288 3.27 -21.15 -11.99
C THR A 288 4.57 -20.72 -12.67
N VAL A 289 4.98 -19.48 -12.47
CA VAL A 289 6.19 -18.90 -13.07
C VAL A 289 7.36 -19.11 -12.13
N SER A 290 8.53 -19.49 -12.66
CA SER A 290 9.71 -19.65 -11.81
C SER A 290 10.20 -18.31 -11.24
N ASP A 291 10.86 -18.33 -10.07
CA ASP A 291 11.41 -17.12 -9.45
C ASP A 291 12.40 -16.39 -10.39
N GLU A 292 13.17 -17.14 -11.19
CA GLU A 292 14.09 -16.60 -12.20
C GLU A 292 13.33 -15.87 -13.32
N GLU A 293 12.26 -16.47 -13.86
CA GLU A 293 11.43 -15.82 -14.88
C GLU A 293 10.66 -14.61 -14.34
N LEU A 294 10.16 -14.66 -13.10
CA LEU A 294 9.51 -13.50 -12.45
C LEU A 294 10.52 -12.36 -12.27
N LYS A 295 11.73 -12.69 -11.82
CA LYS A 295 12.82 -11.74 -11.69
C LYS A 295 13.12 -11.06 -13.02
N ASP A 296 13.41 -11.85 -14.06
CA ASP A 296 13.76 -11.32 -15.38
C ASP A 296 12.60 -10.50 -15.98
N PHE A 297 11.35 -10.93 -15.78
CA PHE A 297 10.16 -10.19 -16.20
C PHE A 297 10.08 -8.79 -15.57
N PHE A 298 10.16 -8.70 -14.24
CA PHE A 298 10.04 -7.42 -13.55
C PHE A 298 11.28 -6.54 -13.76
N ASP A 299 12.48 -7.13 -13.78
CA ASP A 299 13.72 -6.39 -14.07
C ASP A 299 13.65 -5.72 -15.45
N LEU A 300 13.19 -6.46 -16.45
CA LEU A 300 13.03 -5.94 -17.80
C LEU A 300 11.91 -4.90 -17.88
N PHE A 301 10.75 -5.17 -17.30
CA PHE A 301 9.62 -4.24 -17.31
C PHE A 301 9.97 -2.88 -16.68
N PHE A 302 10.58 -2.88 -15.48
CA PHE A 302 11.00 -1.65 -14.82
C PHE A 302 12.24 -1.01 -15.46
N GLY A 303 13.13 -1.81 -16.04
CA GLY A 303 14.25 -1.32 -16.85
C GLY A 303 13.77 -0.45 -18.02
N LEU A 304 12.74 -0.90 -18.75
CA LEU A 304 12.16 -0.14 -19.87
C LEU A 304 11.52 1.18 -19.42
N ILE A 305 10.92 1.23 -18.22
CA ILE A 305 10.37 2.46 -17.65
C ILE A 305 11.49 3.45 -17.33
N LEU A 306 12.58 2.97 -16.71
CA LEU A 306 13.73 3.80 -16.36
C LEU A 306 14.51 4.28 -17.59
N ASP A 307 14.68 3.43 -18.61
CA ASP A 307 15.29 3.78 -19.89
C ASP A 307 14.48 4.84 -20.65
N ALA A 308 13.17 4.90 -20.44
CA ALA A 308 12.29 5.95 -20.95
C ALA A 308 12.49 7.31 -20.24
N GLY A 309 13.36 7.37 -19.22
CA GLY A 309 13.59 8.54 -18.38
C GLY A 309 12.48 8.80 -17.36
N ILE A 310 11.58 7.83 -17.15
CA ILE A 310 10.47 7.95 -16.21
C ILE A 310 10.98 7.50 -14.83
N GLN A 311 11.06 8.44 -13.89
CA GLN A 311 11.64 8.17 -12.56
C GLN A 311 10.59 8.03 -11.46
N SER A 312 9.34 8.43 -11.73
CA SER A 312 8.23 8.31 -10.80
C SER A 312 6.97 7.66 -11.38
N VAL A 313 6.12 7.10 -10.51
CA VAL A 313 4.81 6.55 -10.91
C VAL A 313 3.83 7.64 -11.33
N ASP A 314 3.92 8.83 -10.72
CA ASP A 314 3.13 9.98 -11.14
C ASP A 314 3.43 10.34 -12.61
N GLU A 315 4.70 10.32 -13.01
CA GLU A 315 5.10 10.51 -14.41
C GLU A 315 4.59 9.38 -15.31
N LEU A 316 4.62 8.13 -14.86
CA LEU A 316 4.12 6.97 -15.63
C LEU A 316 2.60 7.03 -15.86
N SER A 317 1.85 7.56 -14.90
CA SER A 317 0.38 7.69 -14.99
C SER A 317 -0.09 8.63 -16.10
N ASN A 318 0.81 9.48 -16.63
CA ASN A 318 0.55 10.30 -17.79
C ASN A 318 0.47 9.43 -19.06
N VAL A 319 -0.63 9.57 -19.80
CA VAL A 319 -0.92 8.81 -21.04
C VAL A 319 0.21 8.91 -22.06
N GLU A 320 0.86 10.07 -22.21
CA GLU A 320 1.99 10.24 -23.13
C GLU A 320 3.21 9.44 -22.70
N ASN A 321 3.53 9.42 -21.41
CA ASN A 321 4.65 8.65 -20.87
C ASN A 321 4.35 7.15 -20.87
N PHE A 322 3.10 6.75 -20.60
CA PHE A 322 2.67 5.37 -20.77
C PHE A 322 2.80 4.92 -22.24
N ASN A 323 2.42 5.77 -23.19
CA ASN A 323 2.60 5.49 -24.62
C ASN A 323 4.09 5.37 -24.99
N LYS A 324 5.00 6.16 -24.40
CA LYS A 324 6.45 5.98 -24.59
C LYS A 324 6.91 4.59 -24.14
N VAL A 325 6.43 4.09 -22.99
CA VAL A 325 6.74 2.72 -22.52
C VAL A 325 6.18 1.68 -23.48
N LEU A 326 4.94 1.85 -23.95
CA LEU A 326 4.36 0.96 -24.97
C LEU A 326 5.12 1.01 -26.29
N ASP A 327 5.63 2.17 -26.69
CA ASP A 327 6.40 2.35 -27.91
C ASP A 327 7.79 1.73 -27.77
N ILE A 328 8.43 1.79 -26.60
CA ILE A 328 9.66 1.03 -26.30
C ILE A 328 9.40 -0.47 -26.40
N LEU A 329 8.31 -0.95 -25.79
CA LEU A 329 7.87 -2.36 -25.86
C LEU A 329 7.55 -2.80 -27.30
N LYS A 330 6.96 -1.93 -28.13
CA LYS A 330 6.59 -2.23 -29.53
C LYS A 330 7.79 -2.12 -30.48
N ASN A 331 8.66 -1.13 -30.27
CA ASN A 331 9.77 -0.81 -31.18
C ASN A 331 11.02 -1.65 -30.92
N ALA A 332 11.15 -2.29 -29.76
CA ALA A 332 11.90 -3.51 -29.41
C ALA A 332 13.11 -3.98 -30.27
N GLN A 333 13.86 -3.07 -30.90
CA GLN A 333 15.17 -3.37 -31.48
C GLN A 333 16.27 -3.40 -30.39
N SER A 334 15.98 -2.91 -29.19
CA SER A 334 16.86 -2.94 -28.02
C SER A 334 16.72 -4.20 -27.15
N LEU A 335 15.64 -4.97 -27.33
CA LEU A 335 15.39 -6.22 -26.61
C LEU A 335 15.79 -7.41 -27.47
N THR A 336 16.38 -8.44 -26.85
CA THR A 336 16.59 -9.73 -27.50
C THR A 336 15.24 -10.41 -27.79
N ASP A 337 15.22 -11.33 -28.76
CA ASP A 337 14.00 -12.10 -29.07
C ASP A 337 13.49 -12.90 -27.86
N GLN A 338 14.40 -13.38 -27.01
CA GLN A 338 14.09 -14.10 -25.78
C GLN A 338 13.41 -13.22 -24.73
N GLU A 339 13.95 -12.02 -24.49
CA GLU A 339 13.38 -11.03 -23.57
C GLU A 339 11.96 -10.61 -23.99
N ARG A 340 11.77 -10.37 -25.30
CA ARG A 340 10.46 -10.01 -25.85
C ARG A 340 9.44 -11.15 -25.72
N ASP A 341 9.85 -12.38 -26.04
CA ASP A 341 8.97 -13.55 -25.90
C ASP A 341 8.56 -13.78 -24.44
N MET A 342 9.52 -13.68 -23.51
CA MET A 342 9.26 -13.79 -22.08
C MET A 342 8.22 -12.76 -21.61
N LEU A 343 8.42 -11.46 -21.90
CA LEU A 343 7.46 -10.41 -21.52
C LEU A 343 6.06 -10.69 -22.05
N LEU A 344 5.93 -11.05 -23.33
CA LEU A 344 4.63 -11.32 -23.95
C LEU A 344 3.98 -12.59 -23.40
N ARG A 345 4.73 -13.67 -23.23
CA ARG A 345 4.24 -14.96 -22.74
C ARG A 345 3.73 -14.83 -21.30
N LEU A 346 4.51 -14.21 -20.41
CA LEU A 346 4.14 -14.07 -19.00
C LEU A 346 2.98 -13.09 -18.81
N SER A 347 2.94 -12.00 -19.59
CA SER A 347 1.78 -11.09 -19.63
C SER A 347 0.51 -11.80 -20.09
N LYS A 348 0.59 -12.60 -21.17
CA LYS A 348 -0.53 -13.41 -21.66
C LYS A 348 -0.97 -14.46 -20.64
N LEU A 349 -0.04 -15.09 -19.93
CA LEU A 349 -0.35 -16.08 -18.90
C LEU A 349 -1.19 -15.45 -17.78
N LEU A 350 -0.77 -14.29 -17.26
CA LEU A 350 -1.51 -13.56 -16.23
C LEU A 350 -2.92 -13.18 -16.70
N LEU A 351 -3.04 -12.66 -17.92
CA LEU A 351 -4.34 -12.34 -18.53
C LEU A 351 -5.24 -13.55 -18.69
N ASN A 352 -4.70 -14.69 -19.15
CA ASN A 352 -5.45 -15.92 -19.32
C ASN A 352 -5.94 -16.48 -17.99
N MET A 353 -5.10 -16.48 -16.95
CA MET A 353 -5.49 -16.90 -15.60
C MET A 353 -6.60 -16.01 -15.05
N ARG A 354 -6.54 -14.69 -15.29
CA ARG A 354 -7.59 -13.75 -14.88
C ARG A 354 -8.92 -14.09 -15.56
N VAL A 355 -8.90 -14.30 -16.88
CA VAL A 355 -10.10 -14.66 -17.66
C VAL A 355 -10.66 -16.02 -17.20
N GLN A 356 -9.80 -16.99 -16.90
CA GLN A 356 -10.23 -18.30 -16.42
C GLN A 356 -10.87 -18.22 -15.03
N SER A 357 -10.23 -17.53 -14.08
CA SER A 357 -10.79 -17.34 -12.73
C SER A 357 -12.15 -16.62 -12.77
N TRP A 358 -12.33 -15.70 -13.72
CA TRP A 358 -13.61 -15.04 -13.97
C TRP A 358 -14.69 -15.99 -14.51
N LYS A 359 -14.34 -16.88 -15.44
CA LYS A 359 -15.28 -17.89 -15.95
C LYS A 359 -15.71 -18.89 -14.88
N ASP A 360 -14.76 -19.33 -14.05
CA ASP A 360 -15.02 -20.32 -12.99
C ASP A 360 -16.05 -19.78 -11.97
N ASP A 361 -15.98 -18.50 -11.60
CA ASP A 361 -16.93 -17.89 -10.66
C ASP A 361 -18.32 -17.65 -11.28
N ILE A 362 -18.41 -17.35 -12.58
CA ILE A 362 -19.69 -17.26 -13.31
C ILE A 362 -20.38 -18.62 -13.45
N SER A 363 -19.60 -19.70 -13.46
CA SER A 363 -20.13 -21.06 -13.60
C SER A 363 -20.76 -21.63 -12.33
N ILE A 364 -20.78 -20.88 -11.22
CA ILE A 364 -21.52 -21.18 -9.98
C ILE A 364 -22.80 -20.32 -9.97
N PRO A 365 -23.99 -20.86 -10.28
CA PRO A 365 -25.15 -20.03 -10.55
C PRO A 365 -25.91 -19.64 -9.27
N ASN A 366 -26.25 -18.35 -9.16
CA ASN A 366 -27.53 -17.93 -8.60
C ASN A 366 -28.26 -17.07 -9.65
N LEU A 367 -29.08 -17.74 -10.45
CA LEU A 367 -29.55 -17.32 -11.78
C LEU A 367 -30.72 -16.32 -11.78
N SER A 368 -31.13 -15.74 -10.65
CA SER A 368 -32.37 -14.94 -10.60
C SER A 368 -32.19 -13.41 -10.62
N GLU A 369 -30.99 -12.85 -10.41
CA GLU A 369 -30.81 -11.38 -10.35
C GLU A 369 -29.97 -10.79 -11.49
N ILE A 370 -29.28 -11.65 -12.26
CA ILE A 370 -28.21 -11.25 -13.20
C ILE A 370 -28.76 -10.63 -14.50
N GLY A 371 -30.03 -10.84 -14.85
CA GLY A 371 -30.59 -10.38 -16.13
C GLY A 371 -30.70 -8.85 -16.31
N LYS A 372 -30.73 -8.08 -15.21
CA LYS A 372 -30.81 -6.61 -15.26
C LYS A 372 -29.43 -5.94 -15.17
N ASP A 373 -28.54 -6.41 -14.31
CA ASP A 373 -27.22 -5.82 -14.11
C ASP A 373 -26.27 -6.00 -15.30
N ILE A 374 -26.42 -7.09 -16.08
CA ILE A 374 -25.58 -7.31 -17.28
C ILE A 374 -25.79 -6.20 -18.32
N ARG A 375 -27.03 -5.74 -18.52
CA ARG A 375 -27.33 -4.70 -19.54
C ARG A 375 -26.85 -3.31 -19.10
N GLU A 376 -26.94 -3.01 -17.81
CA GLU A 376 -26.50 -1.71 -17.28
C GLU A 376 -24.97 -1.62 -17.12
N ASN A 377 -24.28 -2.71 -16.79
CA ASN A 377 -22.82 -2.71 -16.68
C ASN A 377 -22.11 -2.72 -18.04
N LEU A 378 -22.58 -3.49 -19.02
CA LEU A 378 -21.98 -3.52 -20.36
C LEU A 378 -22.08 -2.16 -21.08
N SER A 379 -23.19 -1.43 -20.87
CA SER A 379 -23.39 -0.10 -21.47
C SER A 379 -22.64 1.04 -20.76
N ARG A 380 -22.27 0.86 -19.49
CA ARG A 380 -21.35 1.79 -18.77
C ARG A 380 -19.90 1.55 -19.14
N TRP A 381 -19.49 0.30 -19.30
CA TRP A 381 -18.10 -0.06 -19.57
C TRP A 381 -17.63 0.38 -20.96
N SER A 382 -18.50 0.28 -21.98
CA SER A 382 -18.19 0.76 -23.33
C SER A 382 -17.99 2.27 -23.42
N LYS A 383 -18.57 3.05 -22.49
CA LYS A 383 -18.49 4.52 -22.44
C LYS A 383 -17.30 5.07 -21.65
N GLN A 384 -16.58 4.22 -20.90
CA GLN A 384 -15.49 4.65 -20.00
C GLN A 384 -14.09 4.19 -20.44
N LEU A 385 -13.98 3.48 -21.56
CA LEU A 385 -12.69 3.12 -22.16
C LEU A 385 -12.29 4.18 -23.21
N PRO A 386 -11.00 4.60 -23.27
CA PRO A 386 -10.53 5.59 -24.25
C PRO A 386 -10.56 5.10 -25.71
N PHE A 387 -10.95 3.84 -25.94
CA PHE A 387 -10.85 3.15 -27.23
C PHE A 387 -12.22 2.73 -27.80
N GLY A 388 -13.32 3.28 -27.25
CA GLY A 388 -14.69 2.90 -27.60
C GLY A 388 -15.41 3.80 -28.63
N GLN A 389 -14.69 4.41 -29.58
CA GLN A 389 -15.35 4.98 -30.77
C GLN A 389 -14.96 4.15 -31.99
N SER A 390 -15.79 3.17 -32.33
CA SER A 390 -15.74 2.56 -33.66
C SER A 390 -16.33 3.54 -34.68
N GLU A 391 -15.70 3.67 -35.84
CA GLU A 391 -16.13 4.53 -36.97
C GLU A 391 -17.51 4.19 -37.55
N THR A 392 -18.22 3.20 -37.01
CA THR A 392 -19.61 2.87 -37.38
C THR A 392 -20.64 3.83 -36.80
N ASP A 393 -20.33 4.57 -35.74
CA ASP A 393 -21.32 5.43 -35.07
C ASP A 393 -21.45 6.83 -35.71
N LYS A 394 -20.63 7.16 -36.71
CA LYS A 394 -20.71 8.43 -37.45
C LYS A 394 -21.66 8.41 -38.65
N VAL A 395 -22.25 7.26 -39.00
CA VAL A 395 -23.17 7.16 -40.14
C VAL A 395 -24.63 7.28 -39.73
N GLU A 396 -24.99 7.04 -38.46
CA GLU A 396 -26.40 7.13 -38.02
C GLU A 396 -26.84 8.53 -37.56
N GLU A 397 -25.93 9.45 -37.24
CA GLU A 397 -26.31 10.80 -36.79
C GLU A 397 -26.61 11.81 -37.92
N THR A 398 -26.40 11.43 -39.20
CA THR A 398 -26.71 12.31 -40.35
C THR A 398 -27.98 11.92 -41.10
N ALA A 399 -28.72 10.90 -40.66
CA ALA A 399 -29.92 10.41 -41.34
C ALA A 399 -31.25 10.72 -40.63
N ALA A 400 -31.24 11.38 -39.45
CA ALA A 400 -32.45 11.59 -38.64
C ALA A 400 -32.99 13.04 -38.62
N GLU A 401 -32.39 13.98 -39.36
CA GLU A 401 -32.93 15.35 -39.52
C GLU A 401 -33.49 15.61 -40.93
N VAL A 402 -34.29 14.69 -41.46
CA VAL A 402 -35.26 15.01 -42.54
C VAL A 402 -36.46 14.06 -42.43
N GLN A 403 -37.48 14.41 -41.65
CA GLN A 403 -38.92 14.30 -41.99
C GLN A 403 -39.82 14.55 -40.77
N GLU A 404 -40.62 15.61 -40.93
CA GLU A 404 -41.86 16.03 -40.23
C GLU A 404 -41.85 16.27 -38.71
#